data_AF-A0A1Y2FTQ8-F1
#
_entry.id   AF-A0A1Y2FTQ8-F1
#
_cell.length_a   1.000
_cell.length_b   1.000
_cell.length_c   1.000
_cell.angle_alpha   90.00
_cell.angle_beta   90.00
_cell.angle_gamma   90.00
#
_symmetry.space_group_name_H-M   'P 1'
#
loop_
_entity.id
_entity.type
_entity.pdbx_description
1 polymer ?
#
loop_
_entity_poly.entity_id
_entity_poly.type
_entity_poly.pdbx_seq_one_letter_code
_entity_poly.pdbx_strand_id
1 'polypeptide(L)'
;MAAEKKEFKRHFPVINKCYCCCCMDMETALKLCSIILSVFSAIGLISTNRFTNKSMFLRSLAEFVSLILLTIGLFNKNVSFMRPFLFISIIEVVILIGFYIIMIFGFFIYRQSLIDDLLAQAEEDPNLLYYYDNEEAVSTMINIAFILLTLLIFSLCAIYIYLFLCIGSYMETIKEEQYRIDEARKLESDEASLNNLNNTNTNQA
;
A
#
# COMPACT_ATOMS: atom_id res chain seq x y z
N MET A 1 37.42 27.26 -1.25
CA MET A 1 35.95 27.33 -1.14
C MET A 1 35.46 25.94 -0.82
N ALA A 2 34.95 25.70 0.39
CA ALA A 2 34.35 24.41 0.73
C ALA A 2 33.09 24.26 -0.12
N ALA A 3 33.07 23.29 -1.04
CA ALA A 3 31.86 22.97 -1.79
C ALA A 3 30.78 22.55 -0.78
N GLU A 4 29.63 23.22 -0.79
CA GLU A 4 28.47 22.78 -0.03
C GLU A 4 28.15 21.35 -0.43
N LYS A 5 28.27 20.43 0.52
CA LYS A 5 27.92 19.03 0.32
C LYS A 5 26.41 18.97 0.11
N LYS A 6 25.94 18.64 -1.10
CA LYS A 6 24.51 18.43 -1.35
C LYS A 6 24.07 17.22 -0.52
N GLU A 7 23.30 17.47 0.53
CA GLU A 7 22.73 16.41 1.35
C GLU A 7 21.51 15.78 0.66
N PHE A 8 21.39 14.46 0.76
CA PHE A 8 20.26 13.72 0.22
C PHE A 8 18.98 14.05 1.00
N LYS A 9 17.95 14.58 0.31
CA LYS A 9 16.67 14.95 0.92
C LYS A 9 15.64 13.81 0.81
N ARG A 10 15.19 13.32 1.97
CA ARG A 10 14.12 12.32 2.10
C ARG A 10 12.72 12.96 2.09
N HIS A 11 11.75 12.26 1.51
CA HIS A 11 10.33 12.60 1.47
C HIS A 11 9.48 11.63 2.29
N PHE A 12 9.98 10.41 2.54
CA PHE A 12 9.34 9.41 3.38
C PHE A 12 10.01 9.34 4.76
N PRO A 13 9.23 9.03 5.82
CA PRO A 13 9.80 8.82 7.15
C PRO A 13 10.71 7.59 7.14
N VAL A 14 11.72 7.58 8.02
CA VAL A 14 12.62 6.44 8.16
C VAL A 14 11.90 5.32 8.90
N ILE A 15 11.67 4.20 8.23
CA ILE A 15 11.10 2.99 8.82
C ILE A 15 12.17 1.91 8.83
N ASN A 16 12.60 1.48 10.02
CA ASN A 16 13.67 0.49 10.17
C ASN A 16 13.17 -0.95 10.26
N LYS A 17 11.88 -1.15 10.56
CA LYS A 17 11.26 -2.48 10.73
C LYS A 17 9.86 -2.48 10.13
N CYS A 18 9.53 -3.57 9.44
CA CYS A 18 8.19 -3.82 8.92
C CYS A 18 7.41 -4.67 9.93
N TYR A 19 6.31 -4.14 10.47
CA TYR A 19 5.44 -4.84 11.42
C TYR A 19 4.71 -6.04 10.81
N CYS A 20 4.60 -6.10 9.48
CA CYS A 20 3.97 -7.24 8.80
C CYS A 20 4.73 -8.55 9.02
N CYS A 21 6.04 -8.49 9.34
CA CYS A 21 6.85 -9.65 9.70
C CYS A 21 7.80 -9.27 10.85
N CYS A 22 7.29 -9.25 12.08
CA CYS A 22 7.97 -8.75 13.30
C CYS A 22 9.38 -9.31 13.56
N CYS A 23 9.74 -10.45 12.94
CA CYS A 23 10.99 -11.16 13.17
C CYS A 23 11.98 -11.07 11.99
N MET A 24 11.67 -10.33 10.93
CA MET A 24 12.51 -10.22 9.73
C MET A 24 13.06 -8.81 9.55
N ASP A 25 14.20 -8.70 8.87
CA ASP A 25 14.68 -7.41 8.37
C ASP A 25 13.68 -6.82 7.37
N MET A 26 13.69 -5.50 7.23
CA MET A 26 12.73 -4.77 6.40
C MET A 26 12.71 -5.26 4.95
N GLU A 27 13.88 -5.56 4.37
CA GLU A 27 14.01 -6.00 2.98
C GLU A 27 13.34 -7.37 2.78
N THR A 28 13.65 -8.35 3.63
CA THR A 28 13.05 -9.68 3.57
C THR A 28 11.55 -9.63 3.85
N ALA A 29 11.13 -8.84 4.85
CA ALA A 29 9.73 -8.67 5.18
C ALA A 29 8.92 -8.10 4.00
N LEU A 30 9.45 -7.07 3.32
CA LEU A 30 8.79 -6.46 2.17
C LEU A 30 8.68 -7.43 0.99
N LYS A 31 9.73 -8.21 0.70
CA LYS A 31 9.70 -9.24 -0.35
C LYS A 31 8.64 -10.31 -0.07
N LEU A 32 8.58 -10.79 1.17
CA LEU A 32 7.58 -11.79 1.56
C LEU A 32 6.17 -11.21 1.48
N CYS A 33 5.95 -9.99 1.98
CA CYS A 33 4.67 -9.30 1.91
C CYS A 33 4.23 -9.08 0.46
N SER A 34 5.14 -8.66 -0.44
CA SER A 34 4.80 -8.42 -1.83
C SER A 34 4.41 -9.71 -2.57
N ILE A 35 5.07 -10.84 -2.26
CA ILE A 35 4.68 -12.16 -2.77
C ILE A 35 3.29 -12.54 -2.28
N ILE A 36 3.06 -12.47 -0.96
CA ILE A 36 1.77 -12.84 -0.34
C ILE A 36 0.64 -12.00 -0.96
N LEU A 37 0.82 -10.68 -1.06
CA LEU A 37 -0.16 -9.79 -1.66
C LEU A 37 -0.38 -10.06 -3.14
N SER A 38 0.67 -10.42 -3.89
CA SER A 38 0.53 -10.78 -5.30
C SER A 38 -0.32 -12.04 -5.47
N VAL A 39 -0.15 -13.04 -4.59
CA VAL A 39 -0.96 -14.27 -4.59
C VAL A 39 -2.41 -13.94 -4.25
N PHE A 40 -2.67 -13.15 -3.20
CA PHE A 40 -4.03 -12.73 -2.85
C PHE A 40 -4.69 -11.92 -3.98
N SER A 41 -3.95 -11.01 -4.60
CA SER A 41 -4.42 -10.21 -5.74
C SER A 41 -4.75 -11.10 -6.95
N ALA A 42 -3.96 -12.14 -7.23
CA ALA A 42 -4.27 -13.09 -8.29
C ALA A 42 -5.59 -13.86 -8.03
N ILE A 43 -5.80 -14.31 -6.78
CA ILE A 43 -7.06 -14.96 -6.38
C ILE A 43 -8.24 -13.99 -6.55
N GLY A 44 -8.07 -12.75 -6.11
CA GLY A 44 -9.07 -11.68 -6.29
C GLY A 44 -9.38 -11.41 -7.76
N LEU A 45 -8.37 -11.38 -8.62
CA LEU A 45 -8.52 -11.18 -10.06
C LEU A 45 -9.35 -12.30 -10.70
N ILE A 46 -9.09 -13.57 -10.35
CA ILE A 46 -9.87 -14.72 -10.83
C ILE A 46 -11.33 -14.61 -10.40
N SER A 47 -11.58 -14.21 -9.15
CA SER A 47 -12.92 -14.00 -8.62
C SER A 47 -13.65 -12.85 -9.34
N THR A 48 -12.98 -11.70 -9.54
CA THR A 48 -13.58 -10.54 -10.22
C THR A 48 -13.89 -10.78 -11.69
N ASN A 49 -13.13 -11.62 -12.40
CA ASN A 49 -13.43 -12.00 -13.78
C ASN A 49 -14.77 -12.76 -13.92
N ARG A 50 -15.26 -13.38 -12.83
CA ARG A 50 -16.58 -14.03 -12.83
C ARG A 50 -17.73 -13.04 -12.70
N PHE A 51 -17.47 -11.86 -12.14
CA PHE A 51 -18.46 -10.79 -12.04
C PHE A 51 -18.41 -9.94 -13.31
N THR A 52 -19.55 -9.68 -13.95
CA THR A 52 -19.65 -9.02 -15.26
C THR A 52 -19.20 -7.54 -15.27
N ASN A 53 -18.64 -7.04 -14.17
CA ASN A 53 -18.22 -5.65 -14.01
C ASN A 53 -16.79 -5.43 -14.54
N LYS A 54 -16.71 -5.01 -15.80
CA LYS A 54 -15.43 -4.70 -16.49
C LYS A 54 -14.56 -3.67 -15.76
N SER A 55 -15.17 -2.71 -15.05
CA SER A 55 -14.43 -1.69 -14.32
C SER A 55 -13.68 -2.29 -13.13
N MET A 56 -14.33 -3.15 -12.35
CA MET A 56 -13.68 -3.85 -11.24
C MET A 56 -12.56 -4.76 -11.71
N PHE A 57 -12.76 -5.49 -12.81
CA PHE A 57 -11.73 -6.34 -13.38
C PHE A 57 -10.47 -5.55 -13.80
N LEU A 58 -10.65 -4.42 -14.51
CA LEU A 58 -9.52 -3.57 -14.94
C LEU A 58 -8.74 -2.98 -13.76
N ARG A 59 -9.45 -2.58 -12.70
CA ARG A 59 -8.84 -2.10 -11.46
C ARG A 59 -8.01 -3.19 -10.78
N SER A 60 -8.59 -4.37 -10.56
CA SER A 60 -7.88 -5.52 -9.98
C SER A 60 -6.66 -5.94 -10.82
N LEU A 61 -6.77 -5.87 -12.14
CA LEU A 61 -5.67 -6.17 -13.05
C LEU A 61 -4.52 -5.16 -12.89
N ALA A 62 -4.84 -3.86 -12.79
CA ALA A 62 -3.83 -2.82 -12.59
C ALA A 62 -3.11 -2.99 -11.26
N GLU A 63 -3.85 -3.27 -10.18
CA GLU A 63 -3.28 -3.58 -8.86
C GLU A 63 -2.34 -4.79 -8.94
N PHE A 64 -2.80 -5.89 -9.54
CA PHE A 64 -2.00 -7.10 -9.72
C PHE A 64 -0.69 -6.83 -10.46
N VAL A 65 -0.75 -6.14 -11.61
CA VAL A 65 0.45 -5.79 -12.38
C VAL A 65 1.41 -4.94 -11.55
N SER A 66 0.91 -3.97 -10.79
CA SER A 66 1.77 -3.14 -9.94
C SER A 66 2.45 -3.91 -8.81
N LEU A 67 1.78 -4.93 -8.24
CA LEU A 67 2.35 -5.82 -7.24
C LEU A 67 3.44 -6.73 -7.82
N ILE A 68 3.27 -7.18 -9.06
CA ILE A 68 4.32 -7.93 -9.78
C ILE A 68 5.54 -7.03 -10.02
N LEU A 69 5.35 -5.81 -10.52
CA LEU A 69 6.45 -4.85 -10.71
C LEU A 69 7.12 -4.49 -9.38
N LEU A 70 6.35 -4.31 -8.31
CA LEU A 70 6.88 -4.10 -6.96
C LEU A 70 7.78 -5.27 -6.55
N THR A 71 7.29 -6.50 -6.70
CA THR A 71 8.05 -7.70 -6.32
C THR A 71 9.35 -7.77 -7.10
N ILE A 72 9.30 -7.63 -8.43
CA ILE A 72 10.51 -7.58 -9.28
C ILE A 72 11.46 -6.45 -8.83
N GLY A 73 10.92 -5.27 -8.53
CA GLY A 73 11.67 -4.13 -8.02
C GLY A 73 12.39 -4.44 -6.71
N LEU A 74 11.71 -5.07 -5.75
CA LEU A 74 12.25 -5.45 -4.44
C LEU A 74 13.39 -6.46 -4.56
N PHE A 75 13.25 -7.46 -5.42
CA PHE A 75 14.32 -8.44 -5.67
C PHE A 75 15.53 -7.84 -6.37
N ASN A 76 15.31 -6.92 -7.32
CA ASN A 76 16.39 -6.30 -8.10
C ASN A 76 16.92 -4.98 -7.52
N LYS A 77 16.42 -4.55 -6.35
CA LYS A 77 16.69 -3.22 -5.76
C LYS A 77 16.51 -2.07 -6.76
N ASN A 78 15.53 -2.20 -7.66
CA ASN A 78 15.29 -1.23 -8.72
C ASN A 78 14.04 -0.38 -8.44
N VAL A 79 14.30 0.86 -8.03
CA VAL A 79 13.31 1.87 -7.65
C VAL A 79 12.33 2.19 -8.79
N SER A 80 12.74 2.07 -10.06
CA SER A 80 11.87 2.34 -11.20
C SER A 80 10.68 1.38 -11.25
N PHE A 81 10.91 0.10 -10.93
CA PHE A 81 9.86 -0.93 -10.90
C PHE A 81 8.97 -0.87 -9.65
N MET A 82 9.46 -0.29 -8.54
CA MET A 82 8.66 -0.10 -7.32
C MET A 82 7.71 1.10 -7.42
N ARG A 83 8.05 2.10 -8.26
CA ARG A 83 7.31 3.36 -8.34
C ARG A 83 5.84 3.21 -8.78
N PRO A 84 5.47 2.38 -9.77
CA PRO A 84 4.08 2.20 -10.18
C PRO A 84 3.18 1.77 -9.02
N PHE A 85 3.67 0.91 -8.13
CA PHE A 85 2.92 0.49 -6.95
C PHE A 85 2.53 1.67 -6.06
N LEU A 86 3.45 2.59 -5.76
CA LEU A 86 3.11 3.77 -4.94
C LEU A 86 1.99 4.62 -5.55
N PHE A 87 1.98 4.77 -6.88
CA PHE A 87 0.91 5.51 -7.57
C PHE A 87 -0.43 4.79 -7.50
N ILE A 88 -0.45 3.50 -7.81
CA ILE A 88 -1.69 2.70 -7.74
C ILE A 88 -2.21 2.66 -6.31
N SER A 89 -1.33 2.50 -5.33
CA SER A 89 -1.72 2.47 -3.92
C SER A 89 -2.39 3.75 -3.46
N ILE A 90 -1.91 4.93 -3.89
CA ILE A 90 -2.57 6.19 -3.54
C ILE A 90 -3.98 6.25 -4.15
N ILE A 91 -4.11 5.87 -5.43
CA ILE A 91 -5.40 5.87 -6.13
C ILE A 91 -6.38 4.92 -5.43
N GLU A 92 -5.92 3.73 -5.07
CA GLU A 92 -6.70 2.72 -4.34
C GLU A 92 -7.20 3.25 -3.00
N VAL A 93 -6.34 3.91 -2.22
CA VAL A 93 -6.73 4.52 -0.93
C VAL A 93 -7.79 5.61 -1.14
N VAL A 94 -7.65 6.47 -2.16
CA VAL A 94 -8.64 7.52 -2.46
C VAL A 94 -10.00 6.91 -2.81
N ILE A 95 -10.02 5.87 -3.66
CA ILE A 95 -11.25 5.18 -4.03
C ILE A 95 -11.88 4.51 -2.81
N LEU A 96 -11.08 3.87 -1.95
CA LEU A 96 -11.53 3.18 -0.75
C LEU A 96 -12.16 4.16 0.25
N ILE A 97 -11.54 5.32 0.47
CA ILE A 97 -12.10 6.40 1.29
C ILE A 97 -13.42 6.90 0.69
N GLY A 98 -13.48 7.13 -0.62
CA GLY A 98 -14.71 7.56 -1.29
C GLY A 98 -15.84 6.54 -1.14
N PHE A 99 -15.55 5.26 -1.34
CA PHE A 99 -16.52 4.18 -1.15
C PHE A 99 -17.00 4.08 0.30
N TYR A 100 -16.08 4.23 1.26
CA TYR A 100 -16.41 4.24 2.69
C TYR A 100 -17.32 5.41 3.07
N ILE A 101 -17.07 6.62 2.54
CA ILE A 101 -17.96 7.78 2.74
C ILE A 101 -19.36 7.49 2.21
N ILE A 102 -19.48 6.97 0.98
CA ILE A 102 -20.77 6.60 0.38
C ILE A 102 -21.49 5.55 1.23
N MET A 103 -20.76 4.54 1.73
CA MET A 103 -21.32 3.51 2.60
C MET A 103 -21.89 4.09 3.88
N ILE A 104 -21.17 5.00 4.55
CA ILE A 104 -21.67 5.65 5.77
C ILE A 104 -22.96 6.42 5.48
N PHE A 105 -22.97 7.27 4.44
CA PHE A 105 -24.16 8.03 4.09
C PHE A 105 -25.32 7.12 3.70
N GLY A 106 -25.06 6.08 2.91
CA GLY A 106 -26.04 5.07 2.55
C GLY A 106 -26.61 4.37 3.78
N PHE A 107 -25.77 3.98 4.73
CA PHE A 107 -26.23 3.37 5.98
C PHE A 107 -27.19 4.29 6.72
N PHE A 108 -26.86 5.56 6.91
CA PHE A 108 -27.76 6.49 7.61
C PHE A 108 -29.08 6.76 6.87
N ILE A 109 -29.07 6.76 5.53
CA ILE A 109 -30.28 6.97 4.71
C ILE A 109 -31.17 5.73 4.73
N TYR A 110 -30.59 4.54 4.56
CA TYR A 110 -31.34 3.29 4.38
C TYR A 110 -31.53 2.49 5.67
N ARG A 111 -30.99 2.95 6.81
CA ARG A 111 -31.06 2.23 8.09
C ARG A 111 -32.47 1.82 8.47
N GLN A 112 -33.45 2.73 8.36
CA GLN A 112 -34.82 2.42 8.74
C GLN A 112 -35.42 1.35 7.81
N SER A 113 -35.24 1.51 6.50
CA SER A 113 -35.68 0.52 5.51
C SER A 113 -35.08 -0.86 5.78
N LEU A 114 -33.80 -0.94 6.18
CA LEU A 114 -33.16 -2.21 6.51
C LEU A 114 -33.75 -2.86 7.77
N ILE A 115 -34.12 -2.06 8.78
CA ILE A 115 -34.79 -2.56 9.98
C ILE A 115 -36.17 -3.11 9.61
N ASP A 116 -36.95 -2.34 8.86
CA ASP A 116 -38.30 -2.70 8.43
C ASP A 116 -38.29 -3.99 7.59
N ASP A 117 -37.34 -4.12 6.64
CA ASP A 117 -37.18 -5.31 5.80
C ASP A 117 -36.79 -6.56 6.63
N LEU A 118 -35.94 -6.40 7.65
CA LEU A 118 -35.53 -7.50 8.53
C LEU A 118 -36.66 -7.95 9.46
N LEU A 119 -37.47 -7.02 9.97
CA LEU A 119 -38.65 -7.34 10.77
C LEU A 119 -39.69 -8.09 9.93
N ALA A 120 -39.95 -7.63 8.70
CA ALA A 120 -40.86 -8.30 7.77
C ALA A 120 -40.41 -9.75 7.47
N GLN A 121 -39.11 -9.99 7.29
CA GLN A 121 -38.58 -11.35 7.11
C GLN A 121 -38.71 -12.22 8.35
N ALA A 122 -38.60 -11.64 9.55
CA ALA A 122 -38.75 -12.38 10.81
C ALA A 122 -40.21 -12.79 11.08
N GLU A 123 -41.20 -12.05 10.57
CA GLU A 123 -42.62 -12.43 10.63
C GLU A 123 -42.94 -13.64 9.74
N GLU A 124 -42.24 -13.79 8.61
CA GLU A 124 -42.45 -14.89 7.65
C GLU A 124 -41.77 -16.20 8.05
N ASP A 125 -40.72 -16.18 8.90
CA ASP A 125 -40.03 -17.37 9.38
C ASP A 125 -40.19 -17.57 10.90
N PRO A 126 -40.96 -18.59 11.36
CA PRO A 126 -41.22 -18.83 12.77
C PRO A 126 -39.97 -19.15 13.60
N ASN A 127 -38.84 -19.51 12.98
CA ASN A 127 -37.56 -19.69 13.69
C ASN A 127 -36.84 -18.37 13.98
N LEU A 128 -37.07 -17.33 13.17
CA LEU A 128 -36.49 -16.00 13.33
C LEU A 128 -37.29 -15.13 14.31
N LEU A 129 -38.60 -15.38 14.45
CA LEU A 129 -39.49 -14.65 15.35
C LEU A 129 -38.94 -14.58 16.78
N TYR A 130 -38.39 -15.68 17.32
CA TYR A 130 -37.81 -15.71 18.68
C TYR A 130 -36.59 -14.79 18.87
N TYR A 131 -35.84 -14.49 17.80
CA TYR A 131 -34.63 -13.66 17.87
C TYR A 131 -34.87 -12.18 17.55
N TYR A 132 -35.93 -11.86 16.79
CA TYR A 132 -36.14 -10.53 16.20
C TYR A 132 -37.46 -9.85 16.59
N ASP A 133 -38.23 -10.38 17.56
CA ASP A 133 -39.51 -9.82 18.05
C ASP A 133 -39.40 -8.43 18.73
N ASN A 134 -38.20 -7.85 18.80
CA ASN A 134 -37.96 -6.55 19.38
C ASN A 134 -37.17 -5.66 18.41
N GLU A 135 -37.85 -4.65 17.86
CA GLU A 135 -37.27 -3.62 16.98
C GLU A 135 -35.98 -3.03 17.56
N GLU A 136 -35.92 -2.83 18.88
CA GLU A 136 -34.73 -2.29 19.56
C GLU A 136 -33.54 -3.25 19.47
N ALA A 137 -33.78 -4.56 19.56
CA ALA A 137 -32.75 -5.59 19.43
C ALA A 137 -32.23 -5.66 17.98
N VAL A 138 -33.13 -5.63 16.99
CA VAL A 138 -32.77 -5.63 15.55
C VAL A 138 -31.93 -4.40 15.20
N SER A 139 -32.38 -3.23 15.64
CA SER A 139 -31.70 -1.96 15.45
C SER A 139 -30.30 -1.97 16.07
N THR A 140 -30.16 -2.53 17.27
CA THR A 140 -28.88 -2.69 17.96
C THR A 140 -27.94 -3.63 17.19
N MET A 141 -28.45 -4.77 16.71
CA MET A 141 -27.67 -5.72 15.94
C MET A 141 -27.14 -5.13 14.63
N ILE A 142 -27.99 -4.42 13.88
CA ILE A 142 -27.60 -3.74 12.63
C ILE A 142 -26.50 -2.70 12.91
N ASN A 143 -26.65 -1.91 13.99
CA ASN A 143 -25.64 -0.94 14.39
C ASN A 143 -24.31 -1.61 14.76
N ILE A 144 -24.33 -2.70 15.52
CA ILE A 144 -23.12 -3.48 15.86
C ILE A 144 -22.46 -4.03 14.60
N ALA A 145 -23.23 -4.64 13.70
CA ALA A 145 -22.72 -5.18 12.44
C ALA A 145 -22.06 -4.08 11.59
N PHE A 146 -22.67 -2.91 11.51
CA PHE A 146 -22.11 -1.75 10.81
C PHE A 146 -20.82 -1.24 11.46
N ILE A 147 -20.75 -1.18 12.79
CA ILE A 147 -19.53 -0.81 13.52
C ILE A 147 -18.40 -1.82 13.25
N LEU A 148 -18.69 -3.13 13.31
CA LEU A 148 -17.71 -4.17 13.03
C LEU A 148 -17.20 -4.12 11.58
N LEU A 149 -18.10 -3.94 10.62
CA LEU A 149 -17.74 -3.78 9.21
C LEU A 149 -16.87 -2.52 9.00
N THR A 150 -17.23 -1.42 9.66
CA THR A 150 -16.46 -0.17 9.64
C THR A 150 -15.05 -0.36 10.18
N LEU A 151 -14.92 -1.02 11.34
CA LEU A 151 -13.61 -1.32 11.95
C LEU A 151 -12.76 -2.20 11.04
N LEU A 152 -13.38 -3.20 10.40
CA LEU A 152 -12.70 -4.08 9.45
C LEU A 152 -12.14 -3.27 8.27
N ILE A 153 -12.95 -2.42 7.63
CA ILE A 153 -12.51 -1.57 6.51
C ILE A 153 -11.38 -0.64 6.94
N PHE A 154 -11.53 0.03 8.08
CA PHE A 154 -10.52 0.95 8.60
C PHE A 154 -9.18 0.23 8.88
N SER A 155 -9.24 -0.99 9.41
CA SER A 155 -8.05 -1.80 9.66
C SER A 155 -7.33 -2.17 8.35
N LEU A 156 -8.07 -2.52 7.30
CA LEU A 156 -7.52 -2.82 5.98
C LEU A 156 -6.91 -1.58 5.33
N CYS A 157 -7.57 -0.42 5.42
CA CYS A 157 -7.01 0.88 4.99
C CYS A 157 -5.67 1.15 5.68
N ALA A 158 -5.63 1.00 7.01
CA ALA A 158 -4.44 1.29 7.80
C ALA A 158 -3.26 0.39 7.43
N ILE A 159 -3.51 -0.91 7.23
CA ILE A 159 -2.49 -1.86 6.75
C ILE A 159 -1.95 -1.44 5.39
N TYR A 160 -2.83 -1.03 4.48
CA TYR A 160 -2.44 -0.64 3.13
C TYR A 160 -1.61 0.65 3.11
N ILE A 161 -2.02 1.67 3.89
CA ILE A 161 -1.27 2.92 4.08
C ILE A 161 0.10 2.62 4.73
N TYR A 162 0.12 1.74 5.73
CA TYR A 162 1.36 1.34 6.39
C TYR A 162 2.35 0.68 5.40
N LEU A 163 1.86 -0.23 4.55
CA LEU A 163 2.68 -0.87 3.52
C LEU A 163 3.21 0.16 2.50
N PHE A 164 2.37 1.11 2.08
CA PHE A 164 2.78 2.22 1.22
C PHE A 164 3.94 3.02 1.84
N LEU A 165 3.84 3.37 3.12
CA LEU A 165 4.91 4.08 3.83
C LEU A 165 6.20 3.26 3.92
N CYS A 166 6.09 1.95 4.19
CA CYS A 166 7.25 1.06 4.26
C CYS A 166 7.98 0.97 2.92
N ILE A 167 7.25 0.79 1.81
CA ILE A 167 7.83 0.71 0.47
C ILE A 167 8.46 2.05 0.08
N GLY A 168 7.77 3.16 0.37
CA GLY A 168 8.32 4.50 0.15
C GLY A 168 9.62 4.74 0.91
N SER A 169 9.64 4.40 2.21
CA SER A 169 10.86 4.47 3.03
C SER A 169 11.98 3.59 2.48
N TYR A 170 11.68 2.37 2.03
CA TYR A 170 12.67 1.45 1.49
C TYR A 170 13.26 1.95 0.15
N MET A 171 12.42 2.49 -0.73
CA MET A 171 12.85 3.11 -1.98
C MET A 171 13.81 4.28 -1.75
N GLU A 172 13.58 5.10 -0.73
CA GLU A 172 14.50 6.20 -0.41
C GLU A 172 15.82 5.72 0.16
N THR A 173 15.81 4.67 0.97
CA THR A 173 17.04 4.03 1.44
C THR A 173 17.89 3.53 0.26
N ILE A 174 17.28 2.90 -0.76
CA ILE A 174 18.01 2.48 -1.96
C ILE A 174 18.57 3.68 -2.73
N LYS A 175 17.78 4.75 -2.91
CA LYS A 175 18.25 5.97 -3.61
C LYS A 175 19.41 6.63 -2.88
N GLU A 176 19.38 6.65 -1.55
CA GLU A 176 20.45 7.21 -0.72
C GLU A 176 21.73 6.38 -0.86
N GLU A 177 21.62 5.05 -0.85
CA GLU A 177 22.75 4.15 -1.09
C GLU A 177 23.37 4.38 -2.48
N GLN A 178 22.53 4.46 -3.52
CA GLN A 178 22.98 4.77 -4.89
C GLN A 178 23.65 6.14 -4.98
N TYR A 179 23.08 7.16 -4.36
CA TYR A 179 23.64 8.51 -4.32
C TYR A 179 25.04 8.53 -3.69
N ARG A 180 25.22 7.81 -2.57
CA ARG A 180 26.53 7.71 -1.90
C ARG A 180 27.57 6.99 -2.75
N ILE A 181 27.18 5.93 -3.47
CA ILE A 181 28.06 5.21 -4.40
C ILE A 181 28.48 6.13 -5.55
N ASP A 182 27.55 6.89 -6.12
CA ASP A 182 27.84 7.80 -7.23
C ASP A 182 28.70 8.99 -6.78
N GLU A 183 28.48 9.51 -5.56
CA GLU A 183 29.34 10.54 -4.95
C GLU A 183 30.78 10.00 -4.76
N ALA A 184 30.93 8.77 -4.25
CA ALA A 184 32.23 8.13 -4.08
C ALA A 184 32.96 7.94 -5.42
N ARG A 185 32.27 7.43 -6.44
CA ARG A 185 32.85 7.27 -7.80
C ARG A 185 33.28 8.59 -8.41
N LYS A 186 32.53 9.66 -8.16
CA LYS A 186 32.89 10.99 -8.66
C LYS A 186 34.17 11.49 -8.02
N LEU A 187 34.32 11.33 -6.70
CA LEU A 187 35.54 11.67 -5.97
C LEU A 187 36.76 10.87 -6.47
N GLU A 188 36.60 9.57 -6.72
CA GLU A 188 37.67 8.74 -7.32
C GLU A 188 38.08 9.23 -8.71
N SER A 189 37.10 9.63 -9.54
CA SER A 189 37.38 10.16 -10.88
C SER A 189 38.08 11.53 -10.85
N ASP A 190 37.68 12.39 -9.90
CA ASP A 190 38.27 13.72 -9.71
C ASP A 190 39.73 13.58 -9.22
N GLU A 191 40.00 12.67 -8.28
CA GLU A 191 41.35 12.35 -7.80
C GLU A 191 42.25 11.80 -8.92
N ALA A 192 41.74 10.86 -9.73
CA ALA A 192 42.47 10.34 -10.88
C ALA A 192 42.82 11.43 -11.91
N SER A 193 41.90 12.36 -12.15
CA SER A 193 42.13 13.49 -13.06
C SER A 193 43.21 14.46 -12.55
N LEU A 194 43.20 14.75 -11.23
CA LEU A 194 44.20 15.57 -10.54
C LEU A 194 45.60 14.94 -10.60
N ASN A 195 45.69 13.64 -10.37
CA ASN A 195 46.97 12.91 -10.44
C ASN A 195 47.55 12.90 -11.87
N ASN A 196 46.71 12.77 -12.90
CA ASN A 196 47.15 12.87 -14.28
C ASN A 196 47.66 14.27 -14.65
N LEU A 197 47.00 15.33 -14.16
CA LEU A 197 47.43 16.73 -14.32
C LEU A 197 48.79 16.99 -13.66
N ASN A 198 49.00 16.49 -12.44
CA ASN A 198 50.28 16.65 -11.74
C ASN A 198 51.41 15.92 -12.47
N ASN A 199 51.17 14.70 -12.96
CA ASN A 199 52.17 13.92 -13.70
C ASN A 199 52.55 14.54 -15.05
N THR A 200 51.62 15.24 -15.72
CA THR A 200 51.92 15.95 -16.97
C THR A 200 52.76 17.19 -16.73
N ASN A 201 52.49 17.93 -15.65
CA ASN A 201 53.26 19.12 -15.27
C ASN A 201 54.69 18.77 -14.80
N THR A 202 54.91 17.63 -14.13
CA THR A 202 56.26 17.20 -13.71
C THR A 202 57.14 16.73 -14.86
N ASN A 203 56.57 16.31 -15.99
CA ASN A 203 57.34 15.85 -17.16
C ASN A 203 57.69 16.99 -18.14
N GLN A 204 57.25 18.22 -17.86
CA GLN A 204 57.52 19.42 -18.68
C GLN A 204 58.51 20.40 -18.02
N ALA A 205 59.05 20.06 -16.85
CA ALA A 205 60.10 20.80 -16.15
C ALA A 205 61.44 20.05 -16.24
#